data_AF-A0A2T3W6T5-F1
#
_entry.id   AF-A0A2T3W6T5-F1
#
_cell.length_a   1.000
_cell.length_b   1.000
_cell.length_c   1.000
_cell.angle_alpha   90.00
_cell.angle_beta   90.00
_cell.angle_gamma   90.00
#
_symmetry.space_group_name_H-M   'P 1'
#
loop_
_entity.id
_entity.type
_entity.pdbx_description
1 polymer ?
#
loop_
_entity_poly.entity_id
_entity_poly.type
_entity_poly.pdbx_seq_one_letter_code
_entity_poly.pdbx_strand_id
1 'polypeptide(L)'
;MTGTTKAGMNVQQIYTLRGRPDFGDDLWIYSANGRKPDNALLFIEREQDVAVLVEETPPPADRPASEEWMLLCLTAPKGPGWASAKGLLLHSTADDMSKLLDSLDSGSDLSTFAGVAQQAGTCTVRRL
;
A
#
# COMPACT_ATOMS: atom_id res chain seq x y z
N MET A 1 -8.98 -1.06 5.03
CA MET A 1 -7.89 -0.18 5.48
C MET A 1 -8.45 1.05 6.16
N THR A 2 -7.80 1.51 7.21
CA THR A 2 -8.04 2.81 7.85
C THR A 2 -6.71 3.51 8.10
N GLY A 3 -6.63 4.82 7.98
CA GLY A 3 -5.39 5.54 8.25
C GLY A 3 -5.47 7.03 7.95
N THR A 4 -4.38 7.73 8.22
CA THR A 4 -4.23 9.16 7.94
C THR A 4 -2.85 9.39 7.34
N THR A 5 -2.76 10.05 6.19
CA THR A 5 -1.46 10.40 5.57
C THR A 5 -0.76 11.51 6.37
N LYS A 6 0.53 11.74 6.11
CA LYS A 6 1.25 12.86 6.73
C LYS A 6 0.63 14.22 6.40
N ALA A 7 0.04 14.36 5.22
CA ALA A 7 -0.68 15.56 4.78
C ALA A 7 -2.09 15.70 5.41
N GLY A 8 -2.50 14.79 6.29
CA GLY A 8 -3.78 14.85 7.00
C GLY A 8 -4.96 14.26 6.24
N MET A 9 -4.74 13.60 5.10
CA MET A 9 -5.82 12.91 4.38
C MET A 9 -6.25 11.66 5.17
N ASN A 10 -7.51 11.63 5.58
CA ASN A 10 -8.11 10.47 6.23
C ASN A 10 -8.57 9.44 5.20
N VAL A 11 -8.32 8.17 5.47
CA VAL A 11 -8.72 7.04 4.65
C VAL A 11 -9.49 6.04 5.50
N GLN A 12 -10.66 5.66 5.02
CA GLN A 12 -11.44 4.54 5.54
C GLN A 12 -12.07 3.84 4.34
N GLN A 13 -11.53 2.67 3.99
CA GLN A 13 -11.90 1.96 2.77
C GLN A 13 -11.97 0.46 3.02
N ILE A 14 -13.00 -0.19 2.48
CA ILE A 14 -13.11 -1.64 2.40
C ILE A 14 -12.69 -2.06 1.00
N TYR A 15 -11.84 -3.08 0.91
CA TYR A 15 -11.37 -3.62 -0.35
C TYR A 15 -11.93 -5.01 -0.53
N THR A 16 -12.49 -5.29 -1.70
CA THR A 16 -13.00 -6.62 -2.05
C THR A 16 -11.99 -7.29 -2.96
N LEU A 17 -11.36 -8.37 -2.48
CA LEU A 17 -10.44 -9.17 -3.29
C LEU A 17 -11.21 -9.94 -4.37
N ARG A 18 -10.62 -10.08 -5.55
CA ARG A 18 -11.24 -10.71 -6.71
C ARG A 18 -10.40 -11.86 -7.24
N GLY A 19 -11.10 -12.89 -7.71
CA GLY A 19 -10.48 -14.04 -8.36
C GLY A 19 -9.60 -14.86 -7.43
N ARG A 20 -8.76 -15.71 -8.04
CA ARG A 20 -7.64 -16.33 -7.35
C ARG A 20 -6.46 -15.37 -7.43
N PRO A 21 -5.60 -15.30 -6.39
CA PRO A 21 -4.40 -14.52 -6.49
C PRO A 21 -3.50 -15.07 -7.61
N ASP A 22 -2.82 -14.17 -8.29
CA ASP A 22 -1.66 -14.53 -9.10
C ASP A 22 -0.46 -14.75 -8.16
N PHE A 23 0.42 -15.68 -8.51
CA PHE A 23 1.61 -16.00 -7.73
C PHE A 23 2.84 -16.00 -8.63
N GLY A 24 3.77 -15.10 -8.33
CA GLY A 24 5.04 -14.95 -9.03
C GLY A 24 6.02 -14.20 -8.14
N ASP A 25 7.31 -14.47 -8.30
CA ASP A 25 8.40 -13.79 -7.58
C ASP A 25 8.19 -13.75 -6.04
N ASP A 26 7.77 -14.88 -5.46
CA ASP A 26 7.45 -15.05 -4.04
C ASP A 26 6.37 -14.08 -3.49
N LEU A 27 5.54 -13.53 -4.38
CA LEU A 27 4.49 -12.58 -4.07
C LEU A 27 3.11 -13.12 -4.49
N TRP A 28 2.15 -13.03 -3.58
CA TRP A 28 0.74 -13.17 -3.90
C TRP A 28 0.17 -11.83 -4.33
N ILE A 29 -0.43 -11.77 -5.51
CA ILE A 29 -1.04 -10.56 -6.07
C ILE A 29 -2.54 -10.77 -6.18
N TYR A 30 -3.30 -9.97 -5.45
CA TYR A 30 -4.75 -9.96 -5.51
C TYR A 30 -5.24 -8.69 -6.20
N SER A 31 -6.01 -8.85 -7.27
CA SER A 31 -6.85 -7.77 -7.76
C SER A 31 -7.92 -7.41 -6.74
N ALA A 32 -8.18 -6.12 -6.54
CA ALA A 32 -9.16 -5.65 -5.59
C ALA A 32 -9.97 -4.47 -6.11
N ASN A 33 -11.17 -4.30 -5.55
CA ASN A 33 -11.97 -3.09 -5.74
C ASN A 33 -11.83 -2.21 -4.49
N GLY A 34 -11.35 -0.98 -4.67
CA GLY A 34 -11.33 0.07 -3.66
C GLY A 34 -12.54 0.99 -3.81
N ARG A 35 -12.31 2.29 -3.98
CA ARG A 35 -13.35 3.29 -4.26
C ARG A 35 -13.99 3.12 -5.64
N LYS A 36 -13.30 2.49 -6.58
CA LYS A 36 -13.76 2.21 -7.93
C LYS A 36 -13.57 0.72 -8.24
N PRO A 37 -14.27 0.17 -9.25
CA PRO A 37 -13.91 -1.13 -9.79
C PRO A 37 -12.46 -1.11 -10.27
N ASP A 38 -11.72 -2.19 -9.99
CA ASP A 38 -10.45 -2.52 -10.66
C ASP A 38 -9.31 -1.53 -10.37
N ASN A 39 -9.42 -0.74 -9.30
CA ASN A 39 -8.48 0.35 -9.00
C ASN A 39 -7.49 0.03 -7.87
N ALA A 40 -7.46 -1.21 -7.38
CA ALA A 40 -6.62 -1.58 -6.25
C ALA A 40 -5.97 -2.95 -6.42
N LEU A 41 -4.79 -3.09 -5.82
CA LEU A 41 -4.02 -4.31 -5.76
C LEU A 41 -3.55 -4.56 -4.32
N LEU A 42 -3.60 -5.81 -3.89
CA LEU A 42 -3.00 -6.25 -2.64
C LEU A 42 -1.87 -7.23 -2.96
N PHE A 43 -0.67 -6.86 -2.56
CA PHE A 43 0.54 -7.66 -2.64
C PHE A 43 0.85 -8.23 -1.26
N ILE A 44 1.15 -9.51 -1.17
CA ILE A 44 1.53 -10.16 0.09
C ILE A 44 2.72 -11.07 -0.20
N GLU A 45 3.84 -10.86 0.48
CA GLU A 45 4.96 -11.80 0.40
C GLU A 45 4.54 -13.18 0.89
N ARG A 46 5.17 -14.23 0.35
CA ARG A 46 4.84 -15.63 0.66
C ARG A 46 4.81 -15.93 2.15
N GLU A 47 5.80 -15.45 2.90
CA GLU A 47 5.91 -15.65 4.36
C GLU A 47 4.97 -14.70 5.15
N GLN A 48 4.34 -13.74 4.46
CA GLN A 48 3.44 -12.72 5.01
C GLN A 48 4.12 -11.79 6.02
N ASP A 49 5.43 -11.58 5.86
CA ASP A 49 6.20 -10.60 6.64
C ASP A 49 5.99 -9.17 6.12
N VAL A 50 5.58 -9.03 4.86
CA VAL A 50 5.17 -7.77 4.24
C VAL A 50 3.84 -7.94 3.50
N ALA A 51 2.97 -6.95 3.65
CA ALA A 51 1.79 -6.78 2.80
C ALA A 51 1.63 -5.33 2.38
N VAL A 52 1.40 -5.12 1.08
CA VAL A 52 1.27 -3.80 0.45
C VAL A 52 -0.09 -3.70 -0.21
N LEU A 53 -0.90 -2.73 0.21
CA LEU A 53 -2.15 -2.40 -0.46
C LEU A 53 -1.95 -1.11 -1.24
N VAL A 54 -2.22 -1.15 -2.54
CA VAL A 54 -2.12 -0.01 -3.45
C VAL A 54 -3.48 0.28 -4.04
N GLU A 55 -3.85 1.55 -4.11
CA GLU A 55 -5.10 2.02 -4.71
C GLU A 55 -4.84 3.27 -5.55
N GLU A 56 -5.34 3.30 -6.78
CA GLU A 56 -5.37 4.51 -7.59
C GLU A 56 -6.34 5.54 -7.00
N THR A 57 -5.88 6.78 -6.89
CA THR A 57 -6.61 7.90 -6.28
C THR A 57 -6.53 9.14 -7.15
N PRO A 58 -7.50 10.06 -7.04
CA PRO A 58 -7.35 11.38 -7.64
C PRO A 58 -6.15 12.12 -7.00
N PRO A 59 -5.54 13.07 -7.73
CA PRO A 59 -4.52 13.94 -7.16
C PRO A 59 -5.10 14.81 -6.03
N PRO A 60 -4.22 15.35 -5.17
CA PRO A 60 -4.56 16.49 -4.32
C PRO A 60 -5.14 17.66 -5.14
N ALA A 61 -5.98 18.48 -4.52
CA ALA A 61 -6.69 19.57 -5.20
C ALA A 61 -5.76 20.64 -5.82
N ASP A 62 -4.53 20.75 -5.33
CA ASP A 62 -3.49 21.67 -5.77
C ASP A 62 -2.51 21.07 -6.80
N ARG A 63 -2.78 19.84 -7.25
CA ARG A 63 -1.91 19.09 -8.18
C ARG A 63 -2.61 18.81 -9.52
N PRO A 64 -1.84 18.71 -10.62
CA PRO A 64 -2.43 18.51 -11.94
C PRO A 64 -3.07 17.12 -12.08
N ALA A 65 -4.23 17.07 -12.75
CA ALA A 65 -4.97 15.83 -13.03
C ALA A 65 -4.29 14.87 -14.01
N SER A 66 -3.20 15.31 -14.66
CA SER A 66 -2.40 14.49 -15.56
C SER A 66 -1.43 13.56 -14.83
N GLU A 67 -1.22 13.76 -13.52
CA GLU A 67 -0.39 12.87 -12.71
C GLU A 67 -1.24 11.71 -12.18
N GLU A 68 -0.71 10.49 -12.29
CA GLU A 68 -1.31 9.32 -11.65
C GLU A 68 -0.90 9.29 -10.18
N TRP A 69 -1.90 9.40 -9.31
CA TRP A 69 -1.71 9.40 -7.86
C TRP A 69 -2.18 8.08 -7.27
N MET A 70 -1.37 7.57 -6.36
CA MET A 70 -1.62 6.30 -5.69
C MET A 70 -1.66 6.51 -4.18
N LEU A 71 -2.44 5.68 -3.53
CA LEU A 71 -2.46 5.49 -2.09
C LEU A 71 -1.85 4.13 -1.78
N LEU A 72 -0.83 4.11 -0.94
CA LEU A 72 -0.11 2.90 -0.59
C LEU A 72 -0.09 2.72 0.93
N CYS A 73 -0.48 1.55 1.38
CA CYS A 73 -0.32 1.12 2.76
C CYS A 73 0.62 -0.07 2.83
N LEU A 74 1.82 0.19 3.36
CA LEU A 74 2.88 -0.80 3.55
C LEU A 74 2.84 -1.28 4.99
N THR A 75 2.55 -2.56 5.17
CA THR A 75 2.39 -3.19 6.49
C THR A 75 3.37 -4.33 6.67
N ALA A 76 3.72 -4.59 7.93
CA ALA A 76 4.47 -5.78 8.34
C ALA A 76 3.55 -6.67 9.19
N PRO A 77 2.80 -7.60 8.59
CA PRO A 77 1.97 -8.54 9.32
C PRO A 77 2.84 -9.48 10.17
N LYS A 78 2.27 -10.03 11.24
CA LYS A 78 2.98 -10.99 12.11
C LYS A 78 2.81 -12.43 11.61
N GLY A 79 3.25 -12.67 10.37
CA GLY A 79 3.20 -13.97 9.73
C GLY A 79 1.80 -14.43 9.28
N PRO A 80 1.68 -15.71 8.88
CA PRO A 80 0.48 -16.23 8.22
C PRO A 80 -0.80 -16.13 9.06
N GLY A 81 -1.89 -15.68 8.41
CA GLY A 81 -3.22 -15.68 9.03
C GLY A 81 -3.51 -14.46 9.91
N TRP A 82 -2.72 -13.39 9.78
CA TRP A 82 -2.95 -12.13 10.49
C TRP A 82 -4.38 -11.57 10.28
N ALA A 83 -4.99 -11.11 11.37
CA ALA A 83 -6.29 -10.46 11.35
C ALA A 83 -6.18 -8.95 11.08
N SER A 84 -5.11 -8.32 11.57
CA SER A 84 -4.81 -6.91 11.29
C SER A 84 -3.30 -6.66 11.28
N ALA A 85 -2.86 -5.72 10.45
CA ALA A 85 -1.48 -5.25 10.39
C ALA A 85 -1.46 -3.72 10.39
N LYS A 86 -0.56 -3.12 11.18
CA LYS A 86 -0.28 -1.68 11.16
C LYS A 86 0.85 -1.39 10.19
N GLY A 87 0.87 -0.18 9.66
CA GLY A 87 1.86 0.20 8.66
C GLY A 87 1.92 1.69 8.36
N LEU A 88 2.64 2.00 7.30
CA LEU A 88 2.89 3.33 6.79
C LEU A 88 1.93 3.64 5.65
N LEU A 89 1.33 4.83 5.67
CA LEU A 89 0.40 5.29 4.64
C LEU A 89 1.00 6.44 3.83
N LEU A 90 1.05 6.25 2.52
CA LEU A 90 1.61 7.21 1.57
C LEU A 90 0.56 7.57 0.52
N HIS A 91 0.47 8.84 0.17
CA HIS A 91 -0.28 9.34 -0.97
C HIS A 91 0.70 10.12 -1.83
N SER A 92 1.03 9.56 -3.00
CA SER A 92 2.14 10.03 -3.83
C SER A 92 1.91 9.65 -5.28
N THR A 93 2.79 10.11 -6.16
CA THR A 93 2.75 9.77 -7.58
C THR A 93 3.19 8.32 -7.80
N ALA A 94 2.79 7.74 -8.93
CA ALA A 94 3.23 6.39 -9.30
C ALA A 94 4.77 6.28 -9.41
N ASP A 95 5.41 7.29 -9.98
CA ASP A 95 6.87 7.34 -10.12
C ASP A 95 7.60 7.36 -8.78
N ASP A 96 7.10 8.14 -7.81
CA ASP A 96 7.70 8.20 -6.47
C ASP A 96 7.50 6.88 -5.72
N MET A 97 6.39 6.19 -5.94
CA MET A 97 6.18 4.85 -5.40
C MET A 97 7.08 3.80 -6.03
N SER A 98 7.32 3.86 -7.34
CA SER A 98 8.26 2.94 -8.00
C SER A 98 9.66 3.08 -7.39
N LYS A 99 10.17 4.32 -7.28
CA LYS A 99 11.47 4.60 -6.65
C LYS A 99 11.54 4.12 -5.20
N LEU A 100 10.43 4.26 -4.47
CA LEU A 100 10.30 3.74 -3.12
C LEU A 100 10.44 2.21 -3.10
N LEU A 101 9.70 1.50 -3.94
CA LEU A 101 9.74 0.04 -3.99
C LEU A 101 11.12 -0.47 -4.45
N ASP A 102 11.74 0.17 -5.45
CA ASP A 102 13.10 -0.14 -5.90
C ASP A 102 14.13 0.04 -4.77
N SER A 103 13.93 1.03 -3.89
CA SER A 103 14.80 1.24 -2.72
C SER A 103 14.64 0.16 -1.64
N LEU A 104 13.47 -0.47 -1.56
CA LEU A 104 13.22 -1.58 -0.64
C LEU A 104 13.86 -2.88 -1.13
N ASP A 105 13.83 -3.12 -2.45
CA ASP A 105 14.41 -4.31 -3.09
C ASP A 105 15.95 -4.28 -3.08
N SER A 106 16.54 -3.10 -3.28
CA SER A 106 18.00 -2.90 -3.34
C SER A 106 18.72 -2.89 -1.99
N GLY A 107 18.00 -2.97 -0.86
CA GLY A 107 18.59 -2.98 0.47
C GLY A 107 17.51 -3.12 1.55
N SER A 108 17.23 -4.36 1.94
CA SER A 108 16.29 -4.74 2.99
C SER A 108 16.85 -4.41 4.38
N ASP A 109 16.94 -3.12 4.69
CA ASP A 109 17.11 -2.62 6.04
C ASP A 109 15.95 -1.68 6.39
N LEU A 110 15.42 -1.85 7.61
CA LEU A 110 14.34 -1.03 8.17
C LEU A 110 14.75 0.46 8.26
N SER A 111 16.03 0.79 8.09
CA SER A 111 16.55 2.15 7.95
C SER A 111 16.10 2.85 6.66
N THR A 112 15.89 2.12 5.55
CA THR A 112 15.29 2.65 4.32
C THR A 112 13.83 3.06 4.56
N PHE A 113 13.11 2.28 5.38
CA PHE A 113 11.79 2.69 5.86
C PHE A 113 11.85 3.93 6.74
N ALA A 114 12.95 4.26 7.41
CA ALA A 114 13.02 5.42 8.29
C ALA A 114 12.88 6.75 7.52
N GLY A 115 13.48 6.87 6.33
CA GLY A 115 13.32 8.04 5.47
C GLY A 115 11.88 8.20 4.96
N VAL A 116 11.23 7.07 4.66
CA VAL A 116 9.85 6.98 4.20
C VAL A 116 8.86 7.22 5.33
N ALA A 117 9.14 6.68 6.52
CA ALA A 117 8.37 6.84 7.74
C ALA A 117 8.28 8.30 8.17
N GLN A 118 9.33 9.10 7.91
CA GLN A 118 9.26 10.54 8.14
C GLN A 118 8.25 11.23 7.25
N GLN A 119 7.95 10.69 6.06
CA GLN A 119 7.03 11.28 5.08
C GLN A 119 5.66 10.58 5.05
N ALA A 120 5.56 9.41 5.68
CA ALA A 120 4.35 8.62 5.73
C ALA A 120 3.46 9.02 6.92
N GLY A 121 2.17 8.83 6.71
CA GLY A 121 1.23 8.71 7.81
C GLY A 121 1.13 7.27 8.31
N THR A 122 0.03 6.93 8.97
CA THR A 122 -0.19 5.59 9.51
C THR A 122 -1.41 4.94 8.88
N CYS A 123 -1.36 3.62 8.70
CA CYS A 123 -2.51 2.82 8.30
C CYS A 123 -2.63 1.55 9.14
N THR A 124 -3.83 0.97 9.07
CA THR A 124 -4.15 -0.37 9.55
C THR A 124 -4.94 -1.07 8.46
N VAL A 125 -4.46 -2.24 8.05
CA VAL A 125 -5.23 -3.18 7.22
C VAL A 125 -5.84 -4.21 8.16
N ARG A 126 -7.12 -4.52 7.94
CA ARG A 126 -7.85 -5.54 8.69
C ARG A 126 -8.52 -6.47 7.71
N ARG A 127 -8.34 -7.78 7.91
CA ARG A 127 -9.07 -8.81 7.18
C ARG A 127 -10.45 -8.96 7.84
N LEU A 128 -11.49 -9.00 7.02
CA LEU A 128 -12.89 -9.16 7.45
C LEU A 128 -13.40 -10.54 7.07
#